data_AF-A0A8J9ZUG5-F1
#
_entry.id   AF-A0A8J9ZUG5-F1
#
_cell.length_a   1.000
_cell.length_b   1.000
_cell.length_c   1.000
_cell.angle_alpha   90.00
_cell.angle_beta   90.00
_cell.angle_gamma   90.00
#
_symmetry.space_group_name_H-M   'P 1'
#
loop_
_entity.id
_entity.type
_entity.pdbx_description
1 polymer ?
#
loop_
_entity_poly.entity_id
_entity_poly.type
_entity_poly.pdbx_seq_one_letter_code
_entity_poly.pdbx_strand_id
1 'polypeptide(L)'
;MSVRGLWVISPGTGENNPASILFSSHYPTVERRAAIFTGGGGNTVQMLDDVAFCNALVEELGLNRTSNKFVSWRDTCQKLSQEPVHELRLADGANLWPVLIIEQHGLLFCCLPLVEGDTTSRPPLIQVPGITAGFSLLLGILDFLGQLPKNITKSSPKFLELYNYLCHAAPFGSPLDVDPFTVTSVLLDRPDPVPKVKQPAWKPKLFKGKPQIYFAITEHIKAVQYDKKGQPDAYMVYGTVTCKTELEGVTPDVTVNLSLPAPPVGKPLENILVHPCVQSTDTQILNNCATSSHHQTATMGPYKLRFTPPLHMITLCHYTSQVRELPIRGYYQMRGEGNKVKLLVQLKLGAKVKNHFEFCELQIPFYNRSEVPHQVAGGAAERDGDVRRQHGHAPAQPAAGGPLLHRTQLLRSGIHSRGSSKSGKRGAAPSCFSTAPPCRIQILA
;
A
#
# COMPACT_ATOMS: atom_id res chain seq x y z
N MET A 1 24.11 -2.21 5.82
CA MET A 1 22.77 -2.45 5.23
C MET A 1 22.88 -3.28 3.96
N SER A 2 22.68 -4.59 4.06
CA SER A 2 22.79 -5.50 2.92
C SER A 2 21.76 -6.63 3.06
N VAL A 3 21.48 -7.34 1.98
CA VAL A 3 20.66 -8.56 1.96
C VAL A 3 21.53 -9.78 1.67
N ARG A 4 21.26 -10.88 2.37
CA ARG A 4 21.93 -12.19 2.22
C ARG A 4 21.44 -12.93 0.98
N GLY A 5 20.14 -12.88 0.74
CA GLY A 5 19.50 -13.50 -0.42
C GLY A 5 18.19 -12.81 -0.81
N LEU A 6 17.76 -13.07 -2.05
CA LEU A 6 16.59 -12.49 -2.71
C LEU A 6 15.89 -13.57 -3.55
N TRP A 7 14.56 -13.61 -3.51
CA TRP A 7 13.75 -14.56 -4.27
C TRP A 7 12.49 -13.90 -4.84
N VAL A 8 12.08 -14.35 -6.04
CA VAL A 8 10.74 -14.12 -6.60
C VAL A 8 10.11 -15.50 -6.77
N ILE A 9 8.94 -15.71 -6.15
CA ILE A 9 8.31 -17.02 -6.04
C ILE A 9 6.89 -16.96 -6.59
N SER A 10 6.55 -17.93 -7.43
CA SER A 10 5.17 -18.24 -7.75
C SER A 10 4.61 -19.11 -6.61
N PRO A 11 3.57 -18.68 -5.88
CA PRO A 11 3.05 -19.41 -4.72
C PRO A 11 2.39 -20.75 -5.08
N GLY A 12 2.17 -21.04 -6.36
CA GLY A 12 1.46 -22.23 -6.81
C GLY A 12 -0.05 -22.12 -6.58
N THR A 13 -0.82 -23.08 -7.11
CA THR A 13 -2.29 -23.11 -7.00
C THR A 13 -2.79 -24.50 -6.59
N GLY A 14 -2.26 -25.02 -5.48
CA GLY A 14 -2.63 -26.33 -4.92
C GLY A 14 -1.70 -27.48 -5.34
N GLU A 15 -2.06 -28.72 -4.98
CA GLU A 15 -1.21 -29.92 -5.10
C GLU A 15 -0.66 -30.17 -6.51
N ASN A 16 -1.41 -29.82 -7.56
CA ASN A 16 -1.02 -30.05 -8.95
C ASN A 16 -0.12 -28.95 -9.54
N ASN A 17 0.10 -27.86 -8.81
CA ASN A 17 0.95 -26.75 -9.25
C ASN A 17 1.67 -26.18 -8.02
N PRO A 18 2.74 -26.85 -7.55
CA PRO A 18 3.44 -26.45 -6.33
C PRO A 18 4.10 -25.09 -6.52
N ALA A 19 4.39 -24.44 -5.39
CA ALA A 19 5.16 -23.21 -5.38
C ALA A 19 6.51 -23.41 -6.09
N SER A 20 6.96 -22.40 -6.82
CA SER A 20 8.21 -22.47 -7.58
C SER A 20 8.96 -21.15 -7.57
N ILE A 21 10.29 -21.24 -7.40
CA ILE A 21 11.18 -20.08 -7.48
C ILE A 21 11.33 -19.65 -8.93
N LEU A 22 10.89 -18.44 -9.25
CA LEU A 22 11.04 -17.83 -10.56
C LEU A 22 12.40 -17.17 -10.75
N PHE A 23 12.93 -16.57 -9.69
CA PHE A 23 14.24 -15.92 -9.65
C PHE A 23 14.85 -16.03 -8.25
N SER A 24 16.17 -16.22 -8.18
CA SER A 24 16.92 -16.17 -6.92
C SER A 24 18.27 -15.48 -7.14
N SER A 25 18.73 -14.76 -6.11
CA SER A 25 20.06 -14.17 -6.05
C SER A 25 20.61 -14.30 -4.65
N HIS A 26 21.84 -14.78 -4.56
CA HIS A 26 22.52 -15.12 -3.31
C HIS A 26 23.80 -14.28 -3.21
N TYR A 27 24.10 -13.75 -2.02
CA TYR A 27 25.25 -12.86 -1.81
C TYR A 27 26.24 -13.45 -0.80
N PRO A 28 27.18 -14.32 -1.24
CA PRO A 28 28.10 -15.02 -0.34
C PRO A 28 28.98 -14.09 0.52
N THR A 29 29.27 -12.89 0.03
CA THR A 29 30.03 -11.88 0.78
C THR A 29 29.23 -11.36 1.98
N VAL A 30 27.92 -11.21 1.83
CA VAL A 30 27.02 -10.81 2.92
C VAL A 30 26.78 -11.97 3.88
N GLU A 31 26.69 -13.21 3.37
CA GLU A 31 26.60 -14.41 4.18
C GLU A 31 27.83 -14.57 5.10
N ARG A 32 29.03 -14.37 4.56
CA ARG A 32 30.26 -14.38 5.35
C ARG A 32 30.26 -13.30 6.43
N ARG A 33 29.73 -12.10 6.13
CA ARG A 33 29.58 -11.03 7.12
C ARG A 33 28.60 -11.43 8.24
N ALA A 34 27.48 -12.08 7.91
CA ALA A 34 26.54 -12.59 8.91
C ALA A 34 27.23 -13.56 9.88
N ALA A 35 28.00 -14.52 9.36
CA ALA A 35 28.74 -15.47 10.18
C ALA A 35 29.78 -14.79 11.11
N ILE A 36 30.41 -13.70 10.67
CA ILE A 36 31.33 -12.91 11.50
C ILE A 36 30.58 -12.21 12.64
N PHE A 37 29.42 -11.62 12.37
CA PHE A 37 28.64 -10.92 13.40
C PHE A 37 28.14 -11.83 14.51
N THR A 38 27.89 -13.11 14.21
CA THR A 38 27.52 -14.10 15.23
C THR A 38 28.73 -14.81 15.84
N GLY A 39 29.93 -14.23 15.77
CA GLY A 39 31.13 -14.72 16.47
C GLY A 39 31.74 -15.99 15.87
N GLY A 40 31.46 -16.33 14.60
CA GLY A 40 32.04 -17.51 13.92
C GLY A 40 31.60 -18.88 14.45
N GLY A 41 30.91 -18.94 15.60
CA GLY A 41 30.41 -20.17 16.20
C GLY A 41 28.92 -20.36 15.94
N GLY A 42 28.58 -21.13 14.90
CA GLY A 42 27.35 -21.94 14.76
C GLY A 42 25.94 -21.33 14.89
N ASN A 43 25.77 -20.14 15.45
CA ASN A 43 24.47 -19.57 15.80
C ASN A 43 23.83 -18.75 14.68
N THR A 44 24.57 -18.42 13.60
CA THR A 44 23.93 -17.95 12.36
C THR A 44 23.35 -19.16 11.64
N VAL A 45 22.02 -19.18 11.53
CA VAL A 45 21.33 -20.05 10.59
C VAL A 45 21.85 -19.76 9.19
N GLN A 46 22.55 -20.74 8.61
CA GLN A 46 23.13 -20.64 7.27
C GLN A 46 22.03 -20.39 6.24
N MET A 47 22.38 -19.68 5.17
CA MET A 47 21.48 -19.51 4.05
C MET A 47 21.09 -20.87 3.46
N LEU A 48 19.79 -21.06 3.28
CA LEU A 48 19.22 -22.29 2.73
C LEU A 48 19.48 -22.39 1.23
N ASP A 49 19.47 -23.61 0.71
CA ASP A 49 19.22 -23.78 -0.72
C ASP A 49 17.81 -23.30 -1.09
N ASP A 50 17.64 -22.99 -2.37
CA ASP A 50 16.40 -22.44 -2.92
C ASP A 50 15.17 -23.33 -2.62
N VAL A 51 15.31 -24.65 -2.72
CA VAL A 51 14.18 -25.57 -2.51
C VAL A 51 13.80 -25.60 -1.03
N ALA A 52 14.78 -25.69 -0.13
CA ALA A 52 14.55 -25.65 1.30
C ALA A 52 13.91 -24.32 1.74
N PHE A 53 14.37 -23.17 1.21
CA PHE A 53 13.77 -21.87 1.48
C PHE A 53 12.31 -21.83 1.01
N CYS A 54 12.04 -22.25 -0.23
CA CYS A 54 10.69 -22.22 -0.79
C CYS A 54 9.71 -23.10 0.01
N ASN A 55 10.16 -24.28 0.47
CA ASN A 55 9.32 -25.17 1.27
C ASN A 55 8.99 -24.55 2.64
N ALA A 56 9.98 -24.00 3.34
CA ALA A 56 9.78 -23.35 4.63
C ALA A 56 8.84 -22.14 4.52
N LEU A 57 8.99 -21.34 3.46
CA LEU A 57 8.12 -20.20 3.16
C LEU A 57 6.65 -20.62 2.95
N VAL A 58 6.44 -21.63 2.12
CA VAL A 58 5.11 -22.13 1.75
C VAL A 58 4.40 -22.76 2.95
N GLU A 59 5.16 -23.40 3.85
CA GLU A 59 4.64 -23.94 5.10
C GLU A 59 4.20 -22.83 6.06
N GLU A 60 5.04 -21.81 6.27
CA GLU A 60 4.77 -20.63 7.12
C GLU A 60 3.55 -19.85 6.62
N LEU A 61 3.45 -19.61 5.31
CA LEU A 61 2.30 -18.93 4.71
C LEU A 61 1.06 -19.83 4.58
N GLY A 62 1.19 -21.13 4.86
CA GLY A 62 0.11 -22.09 4.78
C GLY A 62 -0.47 -22.26 3.37
N LEU A 63 0.38 -22.18 2.33
CA LEU A 63 -0.01 -22.26 0.93
C LEU A 63 -0.18 -23.72 0.44
N ASN A 64 0.55 -24.69 1.03
CA ASN A 64 0.45 -26.12 0.72
C ASN A 64 -0.67 -26.86 1.50
N ARG A 65 -1.84 -26.23 1.71
CA ARG A 65 -2.94 -26.87 2.47
C ARG A 65 -3.58 -28.01 1.67
N THR A 66 -3.23 -29.24 2.03
CA THR A 66 -3.96 -30.46 1.62
C THR A 66 -5.13 -30.78 2.57
N SER A 67 -5.10 -30.23 3.80
CA SER A 67 -6.17 -30.34 4.78
C SER A 67 -6.39 -29.01 5.52
N ASN A 68 -7.65 -28.68 5.85
CA ASN A 68 -8.03 -27.52 6.67
C ASN A 68 -7.64 -27.70 8.16
N LYS A 69 -6.55 -28.40 8.45
CA LYS A 69 -6.10 -28.65 9.82
C LYS A 69 -5.35 -27.43 10.34
N PHE A 70 -5.78 -26.99 11.51
CA PHE A 70 -5.13 -25.94 12.29
C PHE A 70 -3.74 -26.41 12.74
N VAL A 71 -2.73 -25.60 12.47
CA VAL A 71 -1.34 -25.81 12.87
C VAL A 71 -1.00 -24.78 13.95
N SER A 72 -0.92 -25.22 15.20
CA SER A 72 -0.83 -24.32 16.38
C SER A 72 0.29 -23.28 16.29
N TRP A 73 1.49 -23.65 15.83
CA TRP A 73 2.62 -22.73 15.76
C TRP A 73 2.50 -21.67 14.65
N ARG A 74 1.67 -21.93 13.62
CA ARG A 74 1.47 -21.06 12.45
C ARG A 74 0.17 -20.28 12.53
N ASP A 75 -0.94 -20.98 12.78
CA ASP A 75 -2.31 -20.46 12.65
C ASP A 75 -2.83 -19.80 13.94
N THR A 76 -2.05 -19.78 15.03
CA THR A 76 -2.46 -19.18 16.30
C THR A 76 -2.58 -17.66 16.20
N CYS A 77 -3.67 -17.11 16.76
CA CYS A 77 -3.84 -15.66 16.91
C CYS A 77 -2.95 -15.06 18.03
N GLN A 78 -2.18 -15.87 18.74
CA GLN A 78 -1.25 -15.40 19.79
C GLN A 78 0.07 -14.87 19.22
N LYS A 79 0.40 -15.22 17.97
CA LYS A 79 1.62 -14.74 17.30
C LYS A 79 1.47 -13.25 17.01
N LEU A 80 2.45 -12.45 17.44
CA LEU A 80 2.49 -11.04 17.08
C LEU A 80 2.75 -10.96 15.56
N SER A 81 1.76 -10.45 14.81
CA SER A 81 1.92 -10.20 13.39
C SER A 81 2.84 -8.99 13.19
N GLN A 82 3.93 -9.18 12.47
CA GLN A 82 4.95 -8.16 12.18
C GLN A 82 5.10 -7.91 10.68
N GLU A 83 4.01 -8.03 9.91
CA GLU A 83 4.01 -7.83 8.46
C GLU A 83 4.78 -6.56 8.06
N PRO A 84 5.67 -6.63 7.05
CA PRO A 84 5.94 -7.75 6.14
C PRO A 84 7.09 -8.67 6.60
N VAL A 85 7.46 -8.67 7.87
CA VAL A 85 8.57 -9.46 8.42
C VAL A 85 8.06 -10.77 9.02
N HIS A 86 8.69 -11.86 8.58
CA HIS A 86 8.36 -13.22 8.94
C HIS A 86 9.55 -13.97 9.52
N GLU A 87 9.23 -15.06 10.21
CA GLU A 87 10.17 -16.04 10.73
C GLU A 87 9.84 -17.37 10.09
N LEU A 88 10.81 -17.98 9.40
CA LEU A 88 10.61 -19.27 8.75
C LEU A 88 11.19 -20.37 9.63
N ARG A 89 10.35 -21.34 9.97
CA ARG A 89 10.81 -22.54 10.68
C ARG A 89 11.45 -23.52 9.71
N LEU A 90 12.63 -24.01 10.07
CA LEU A 90 13.41 -24.96 9.27
C LEU A 90 13.14 -26.41 9.69
N ALA A 91 13.49 -27.35 8.81
CA ALA A 91 13.29 -28.78 9.03
C ALA A 91 14.07 -29.34 10.24
N ASP A 92 15.22 -28.74 10.56
CA ASP A 92 16.05 -29.07 11.72
C ASP A 92 15.56 -28.40 13.03
N GLY A 93 14.48 -27.62 12.96
CA GLY A 93 13.91 -26.89 14.09
C GLY A 93 14.54 -25.52 14.36
N ALA A 94 15.57 -25.12 13.60
CA ALA A 94 16.07 -23.75 13.64
C ALA A 94 15.09 -22.78 12.96
N ASN A 95 15.27 -21.48 13.20
CA ASN A 95 14.40 -20.44 12.62
C ASN A 95 15.22 -19.42 11.83
N LEU A 96 14.86 -19.21 10.58
CA LEU A 96 15.43 -18.19 9.72
C LEU A 96 14.67 -16.88 9.90
N TRP A 97 15.35 -15.85 10.39
CA TRP A 97 14.79 -14.54 10.68
C TRP A 97 15.83 -13.44 10.51
N PRO A 98 15.44 -12.22 10.09
CA PRO A 98 14.13 -11.83 9.57
C PRO A 98 13.99 -12.17 8.08
N VAL A 99 12.81 -12.60 7.62
CA VAL A 99 12.51 -12.74 6.20
C VAL A 99 11.45 -11.72 5.82
N LEU A 100 11.75 -10.85 4.86
CA LEU A 100 10.77 -9.93 4.30
C LEU A 100 10.00 -10.62 3.20
N ILE A 101 8.67 -10.50 3.22
CA ILE A 101 7.77 -11.09 2.22
C ILE A 101 6.76 -10.03 1.80
N ILE A 102 6.69 -9.75 0.50
CA ILE A 102 5.65 -8.91 -0.10
C ILE A 102 4.89 -9.73 -1.13
N GLU A 103 3.58 -9.87 -0.96
CA GLU A 103 2.70 -10.45 -1.98
C GLU A 103 2.19 -9.34 -2.89
N GLN A 104 2.46 -9.45 -4.19
CA GLN A 104 1.95 -8.52 -5.19
C GLN A 104 1.80 -9.20 -6.54
N HIS A 105 0.75 -8.88 -7.28
CA HIS A 105 0.44 -9.46 -8.60
C HIS A 105 0.34 -11.01 -8.60
N GLY A 106 0.03 -11.61 -7.46
CA GLY A 106 -0.03 -13.08 -7.30
C GLY A 106 1.35 -13.75 -7.21
N LEU A 107 2.41 -12.99 -6.95
CA LEU A 107 3.76 -13.46 -6.71
C LEU A 107 4.23 -13.04 -5.32
N LEU A 108 5.19 -13.78 -4.77
CA LEU A 108 5.87 -13.48 -3.52
C LEU A 108 7.26 -12.93 -3.81
N PHE A 109 7.55 -11.76 -3.29
CA PHE A 109 8.84 -11.10 -3.35
C PHE A 109 9.49 -11.19 -1.98
N CYS A 110 10.60 -11.90 -1.89
CA CYS A 110 11.22 -12.23 -0.61
C CYS A 110 12.67 -11.78 -0.56
N CYS A 111 13.13 -11.29 0.57
CA CYS A 111 14.56 -11.16 0.82
C CYS A 111 14.90 -11.48 2.28
N LEU A 112 16.15 -11.88 2.50
CA LEU A 112 16.71 -12.17 3.81
C LEU A 112 17.72 -11.06 4.15
N PRO A 113 17.36 -10.05 4.96
CA PRO A 113 18.29 -9.01 5.38
C PRO A 113 19.45 -9.52 6.23
N LEU A 114 20.56 -8.78 6.20
CA LEU A 114 21.62 -8.90 7.19
C LEU A 114 21.19 -8.22 8.49
N VAL A 115 21.27 -8.95 9.60
CA VAL A 115 21.18 -8.39 10.96
C VAL A 115 22.61 -8.14 11.44
N GLU A 116 22.91 -6.90 11.76
CA GLU A 116 24.21 -6.49 12.30
C GLU A 116 24.09 -6.44 13.84
N GLY A 117 24.94 -7.19 14.56
CA GLY A 117 24.95 -7.25 16.03
C GLY A 117 24.72 -8.64 16.60
N ASP A 118 24.65 -8.73 17.94
CA ASP A 118 24.36 -9.99 18.65
C ASP A 118 22.89 -10.40 18.42
N THR A 119 22.69 -11.57 17.81
CA THR A 119 21.37 -12.11 17.47
C THR A 119 20.70 -12.85 18.63
N THR A 120 21.37 -13.01 19.77
CA THR A 120 20.83 -13.73 20.94
C THR A 120 19.63 -13.02 21.57
N SER A 121 19.64 -11.68 21.58
CA SER A 121 18.46 -10.86 21.88
C SER A 121 17.96 -10.20 20.59
N ARG A 122 16.87 -10.69 20.00
CA ARG A 122 16.31 -10.10 18.78
C ARG A 122 16.00 -8.62 18.99
N PRO A 123 16.66 -7.70 18.28
CA PRO A 123 16.38 -6.27 18.42
C PRO A 123 14.98 -5.95 17.85
N PRO A 124 14.33 -4.87 18.30
CA PRO A 124 13.13 -4.35 17.65
C PRO A 124 13.35 -4.13 16.16
N LEU A 125 12.38 -4.48 15.30
CA LEU A 125 12.53 -4.45 13.84
C LEU A 125 12.96 -3.07 13.30
N ILE A 126 12.48 -1.99 13.92
CA ILE A 126 12.84 -0.61 13.55
C ILE A 126 14.32 -0.30 13.76
N GLN A 127 15.01 -1.06 14.62
CA GLN A 127 16.44 -0.92 14.88
C GLN A 127 17.29 -1.82 14.00
N VAL A 128 16.71 -2.56 13.05
CA VAL A 128 17.44 -3.42 12.12
C VAL A 128 17.50 -2.75 10.75
N PRO A 129 18.60 -2.05 10.41
CA PRO A 129 18.66 -1.25 9.18
C PRO A 129 18.55 -2.10 7.91
N GLY A 130 18.97 -3.37 7.98
CA GLY A 130 18.80 -4.34 6.91
C GLY A 130 17.34 -4.54 6.50
N ILE A 131 16.39 -4.44 7.44
CA ILE A 131 14.95 -4.58 7.13
C ILE A 131 14.50 -3.42 6.25
N THR A 132 14.82 -2.18 6.61
CA THR A 132 14.45 -1.02 5.77
C THR A 132 15.09 -1.11 4.40
N ALA A 133 16.38 -1.45 4.32
CA ALA A 133 17.09 -1.59 3.04
C ALA A 133 16.52 -2.73 2.18
N GLY A 134 16.23 -3.88 2.77
CA GLY A 134 15.59 -5.01 2.08
C GLY A 134 14.19 -4.66 1.59
N PHE A 135 13.39 -3.96 2.40
CA PHE A 135 12.05 -3.55 2.02
C PHE A 135 12.08 -2.56 0.86
N SER A 136 12.95 -1.55 0.90
CA SER A 136 13.17 -0.63 -0.23
C SER A 136 13.62 -1.36 -1.50
N LEU A 137 14.50 -2.35 -1.39
CA LEU A 137 14.92 -3.17 -2.54
C LEU A 137 13.75 -3.95 -3.14
N LEU A 138 12.93 -4.61 -2.32
CA LEU A 138 11.76 -5.35 -2.81
C LEU A 138 10.76 -4.44 -3.52
N LEU A 139 10.53 -3.22 -3.01
CA LEU A 139 9.68 -2.23 -3.68
C LEU A 139 10.27 -1.78 -5.03
N GLY A 140 11.57 -1.52 -5.09
CA GLY A 140 12.23 -1.19 -6.37
C GLY A 140 12.14 -2.31 -7.40
N ILE A 141 12.29 -3.57 -6.98
CA ILE A 141 12.11 -4.74 -7.84
C ILE A 141 10.66 -4.86 -8.33
N LEU A 142 9.70 -4.62 -7.44
CA LEU A 142 8.28 -4.62 -7.77
C LEU A 142 7.94 -3.59 -8.83
N ASP A 143 8.43 -2.35 -8.67
CA ASP A 143 8.22 -1.27 -9.63
C ASP A 143 8.94 -1.55 -10.96
N PHE A 144 10.13 -2.15 -10.92
CA PHE A 144 10.91 -2.51 -12.12
C PHE A 144 10.25 -3.63 -12.94
N LEU A 145 9.80 -4.71 -12.29
CA LEU A 145 9.14 -5.82 -12.97
C LEU A 145 7.70 -5.47 -13.39
N GLY A 146 7.04 -4.61 -12.63
CA GLY A 146 5.64 -4.25 -12.82
C GLY A 146 4.71 -5.45 -12.74
N GLN A 147 3.63 -5.41 -13.52
CA GLN A 147 2.71 -6.54 -13.63
C GLN A 147 3.27 -7.61 -14.57
N LEU A 148 3.54 -8.79 -14.03
CA LEU A 148 4.01 -9.95 -14.81
C LEU A 148 2.82 -10.79 -15.34
N PRO A 149 2.97 -11.47 -16.48
CA PRO A 149 2.01 -12.46 -16.96
C PRO A 149 1.79 -13.59 -15.95
N LYS A 150 0.56 -14.11 -15.86
CA LYS A 150 0.21 -15.19 -14.92
C LYS A 150 0.98 -16.49 -15.14
N ASN A 151 1.44 -16.74 -16.37
CA ASN A 151 2.19 -17.93 -16.78
C ASN A 151 3.69 -17.66 -16.91
N ILE A 152 4.22 -16.66 -16.19
CA ILE A 152 5.65 -16.35 -16.18
C ILE A 152 6.45 -17.58 -15.73
N THR A 153 7.56 -17.87 -16.43
CA THR A 153 8.47 -18.97 -16.12
C THR A 153 9.84 -18.43 -15.72
N LYS A 154 10.66 -19.28 -15.09
CA LYS A 154 12.06 -18.95 -14.73
C LYS A 154 12.89 -18.45 -15.92
N SER A 155 12.58 -18.91 -17.13
CA SER A 155 13.28 -18.58 -18.37
C SER A 155 12.85 -17.25 -19.00
N SER A 156 11.98 -16.47 -18.34
CA SER A 156 11.55 -15.18 -18.86
C SER A 156 12.72 -14.20 -18.99
N PRO A 157 12.83 -13.46 -20.12
CA PRO A 157 13.87 -12.44 -20.29
C PRO A 157 13.78 -11.32 -19.23
N LYS A 158 12.61 -11.12 -18.62
CA LYS A 158 12.41 -10.17 -17.51
C LYS A 158 13.31 -10.46 -16.32
N PHE A 159 13.61 -11.73 -16.05
CA PHE A 159 14.50 -12.11 -14.94
C PHE A 159 15.98 -11.91 -15.26
N LEU A 160 16.36 -11.97 -16.54
CA LEU A 160 17.69 -11.55 -16.99
C LEU A 160 17.84 -10.03 -16.89
N GLU A 161 16.82 -9.28 -17.30
CA GLU A 161 16.77 -7.81 -17.10
C GLU A 161 16.84 -7.46 -15.60
N LEU A 162 16.14 -8.20 -14.74
CA LEU A 162 16.19 -8.03 -13.29
C LEU A 162 17.60 -8.25 -12.74
N TYR A 163 18.30 -9.28 -13.21
CA TYR A 163 19.69 -9.51 -12.80
C TYR A 163 20.58 -8.30 -13.13
N ASN A 164 20.48 -7.78 -14.36
CA ASN A 164 21.24 -6.59 -14.78
C ASN A 164 20.87 -5.32 -13.98
N TYR A 165 19.58 -5.15 -13.67
CA TYR A 165 19.10 -4.11 -12.77
C TYR A 165 19.74 -4.25 -11.39
N LEU A 166 19.75 -5.44 -10.79
CA LEU A 166 20.34 -5.69 -9.46
C LEU A 166 21.84 -5.44 -9.40
N CYS A 167 22.58 -5.70 -10.49
CA CYS A 167 24.01 -5.37 -10.56
C CYS A 167 24.30 -3.88 -10.36
N HIS A 168 23.34 -2.99 -10.69
CA HIS A 168 23.46 -1.55 -10.52
C HIS A 168 22.74 -1.07 -9.26
N ALA A 169 21.53 -1.60 -9.01
CA ALA A 169 20.67 -1.17 -7.93
C ALA A 169 21.15 -1.65 -6.55
N ALA A 170 21.67 -2.88 -6.47
CA ALA A 170 22.11 -3.51 -5.24
C ALA A 170 23.37 -4.39 -5.44
N PRO A 171 24.50 -3.83 -5.90
CA PRO A 171 25.73 -4.58 -6.12
C PRO A 171 26.15 -5.32 -4.85
N PHE A 172 26.49 -6.60 -5.01
CA PHE A 172 26.86 -7.51 -3.91
C PHE A 172 25.85 -7.53 -2.75
N GLY A 173 24.56 -7.33 -3.05
CA GLY A 173 23.48 -7.37 -2.07
C GLY A 173 23.36 -6.11 -1.23
N SER A 174 24.03 -5.01 -1.60
CA SER A 174 23.93 -3.73 -0.89
C SER A 174 23.16 -2.72 -1.72
N PRO A 175 21.88 -2.42 -1.37
CA PRO A 175 21.08 -1.42 -2.09
C PRO A 175 21.77 -0.06 -2.12
N LEU A 176 21.90 0.52 -3.32
CA LEU A 176 22.47 1.86 -3.55
C LEU A 176 21.40 2.80 -4.10
N ASP A 177 20.84 2.47 -5.26
CA ASP A 177 19.75 3.20 -5.90
C ASP A 177 18.77 2.19 -6.47
N VAL A 178 17.58 2.13 -5.86
CA VAL A 178 16.55 1.15 -6.23
C VAL A 178 15.47 1.75 -7.13
N ASP A 179 15.60 3.01 -7.54
CA ASP A 179 14.65 3.63 -8.45
C ASP A 179 14.77 3.04 -9.87
N PRO A 180 13.74 2.33 -10.39
CA PRO A 180 13.81 1.71 -11.70
C PRO A 180 14.07 2.69 -12.83
N PHE A 181 13.55 3.92 -12.73
CA PHE A 181 13.74 4.93 -13.77
C PHE A 181 15.20 5.38 -13.86
N THR A 182 15.82 5.65 -12.71
CA THR A 182 17.22 6.08 -12.64
C THR A 182 18.15 4.97 -13.09
N VAL A 183 17.98 3.75 -12.56
CA VAL A 183 18.82 2.60 -12.92
C VAL A 183 18.70 2.23 -14.40
N THR A 184 17.47 2.19 -14.94
CA THR A 184 17.26 1.89 -16.37
C THR A 184 17.82 2.97 -17.26
N SER A 185 17.78 4.24 -16.83
CA SER A 185 18.40 5.35 -17.57
C SER A 185 19.92 5.19 -17.68
N VAL A 186 20.57 4.72 -16.61
CA VAL A 186 22.01 4.44 -16.58
C VAL A 186 22.35 3.22 -17.45
N LEU A 187 21.55 2.15 -17.39
CA LEU A 187 21.75 0.92 -18.16
C LEU A 187 21.65 1.13 -19.69
N LEU A 188 20.75 2.00 -20.12
CA LEU A 188 20.51 2.27 -21.54
C LEU A 188 21.47 3.29 -22.14
N ASP A 189 22.14 4.10 -21.32
CA ASP A 189 23.06 5.12 -21.80
C ASP A 189 24.40 4.51 -22.20
N ARG A 190 24.93 5.03 -23.31
CA ARG A 190 26.35 4.88 -23.62
C ARG A 190 27.13 5.72 -22.61
N PRO A 191 28.36 5.34 -22.23
CA PRO A 191 29.18 6.17 -21.35
C PRO A 191 29.38 7.55 -21.99
N ASP A 192 28.58 8.51 -21.56
CA ASP A 192 28.74 9.91 -21.94
C ASP A 192 30.00 10.46 -21.25
N PRO A 193 30.71 11.41 -21.88
CA PRO A 193 31.80 12.11 -21.22
C PRO A 193 31.27 12.74 -19.93
N VAL A 194 32.03 12.57 -18.84
CA VAL A 194 31.72 13.04 -17.48
C VAL A 194 31.00 14.40 -17.53
N PRO A 195 29.78 14.53 -16.96
CA PRO A 195 29.04 15.78 -17.01
C PRO A 195 29.90 16.94 -16.49
N LYS A 196 30.05 17.99 -17.30
CA LYS A 196 30.80 19.21 -16.92
C LYS A 196 30.18 19.93 -15.70
N VAL A 197 28.94 19.59 -15.35
CA VAL A 197 28.17 20.18 -14.25
C VAL A 197 27.68 19.04 -13.35
N LYS A 198 27.83 19.20 -12.04
CA LYS A 198 27.36 18.25 -11.03
C LYS A 198 25.83 18.06 -11.16
N GLN A 199 25.41 16.84 -11.47
CA GLN A 199 23.99 16.47 -11.57
C GLN A 199 23.56 15.67 -10.33
N PRO A 200 22.33 15.82 -9.84
CA PRO A 200 21.80 14.93 -8.80
C PRO A 200 21.69 13.48 -9.30
N ALA A 201 21.96 12.51 -8.42
CA ALA A 201 21.93 11.09 -8.77
C ALA A 201 20.56 10.64 -9.33
N TRP A 202 19.47 11.15 -8.77
CA TRP A 202 18.08 10.86 -9.20
C TRP A 202 17.65 11.59 -10.49
N LYS A 203 18.56 12.32 -11.15
CA LYS A 203 18.30 12.99 -12.42
C LYS A 203 19.43 12.71 -13.42
N PRO A 204 19.59 11.46 -13.88
CA PRO A 204 20.67 11.08 -14.79
C PRO A 204 20.48 11.65 -16.20
N LYS A 205 19.25 12.04 -16.57
CA LYS A 205 18.90 12.60 -17.89
C LYS A 205 18.33 13.99 -17.78
N LEU A 206 18.58 14.80 -18.82
CA LEU A 206 17.98 16.11 -18.99
C LEU A 206 16.67 15.99 -19.77
N PHE A 207 15.63 16.64 -19.27
CA PHE A 207 14.38 16.77 -20.01
C PHE A 207 14.60 17.67 -21.24
N LYS A 208 14.03 17.25 -22.38
CA LYS A 208 13.95 18.04 -23.61
C LYS A 208 12.49 18.05 -24.05
N GLY A 209 11.87 19.22 -24.08
CA GLY A 209 10.47 19.32 -24.47
C GLY A 209 9.74 20.48 -23.82
N LYS A 210 8.42 20.51 -23.98
CA LYS A 210 7.58 21.57 -23.41
C LYS A 210 7.56 21.45 -21.88
N PRO A 211 7.85 22.54 -21.14
CA PRO A 211 7.85 22.49 -19.70
C PRO A 211 6.43 22.25 -19.14
N GLN A 212 6.30 21.30 -18.23
CA GLN A 212 5.03 20.98 -17.56
C GLN A 212 5.27 20.55 -16.12
N ILE A 213 4.37 20.95 -15.22
CA ILE A 213 4.35 20.50 -13.83
C ILE A 213 2.96 19.96 -13.52
N TYR A 214 2.91 18.77 -12.93
CA TYR A 214 1.70 18.12 -12.46
C TYR A 214 1.84 17.83 -10.98
N PHE A 215 0.77 18.12 -10.23
CA PHE A 215 0.62 17.75 -8.83
C PHE A 215 -0.73 17.05 -8.62
N ALA A 216 -0.73 16.04 -7.75
CA ALA A 216 -1.95 15.45 -7.23
C ALA A 216 -1.84 15.22 -5.73
N ILE A 217 -2.93 15.53 -5.02
CA ILE A 217 -3.07 15.29 -3.59
C ILE A 217 -4.10 14.19 -3.41
N THR A 218 -3.75 13.16 -2.65
CA THR A 218 -4.65 12.06 -2.30
C THR A 218 -4.69 11.92 -0.80
N GLU A 219 -5.88 11.96 -0.22
CA GLU A 219 -6.10 11.80 1.21
C GLU A 219 -6.87 10.51 1.50
N HIS A 220 -6.39 9.76 2.48
CA HIS A 220 -7.01 8.55 3.02
C HIS A 220 -7.45 8.80 4.45
N ILE A 221 -8.72 8.54 4.73
CA ILE A 221 -9.30 8.71 6.06
C ILE A 221 -9.47 7.32 6.67
N LYS A 222 -8.73 7.05 7.75
CA LYS A 222 -8.93 5.87 8.58
C LYS A 222 -9.82 6.27 9.76
N ALA A 223 -10.88 5.51 10.01
CA ALA A 223 -11.82 5.82 11.08
C ALA A 223 -12.34 4.53 11.75
N VAL A 224 -12.45 4.58 13.07
CA VAL A 224 -13.14 3.60 13.91
C VAL A 224 -14.24 4.35 14.65
N GLN A 225 -15.48 3.97 14.36
CA GLN A 225 -16.67 4.61 14.93
C GLN A 225 -17.30 3.63 15.93
N TYR A 226 -17.34 4.03 17.21
CA TYR A 226 -17.82 3.16 18.29
C TYR A 226 -19.29 3.37 18.60
N ASP A 227 -19.83 4.54 18.26
CA ASP A 227 -21.21 4.96 18.57
C ASP A 227 -21.63 4.67 20.03
N LYS A 228 -20.68 4.81 20.96
CA LYS A 228 -20.87 4.50 22.38
C LYS A 228 -20.60 5.73 23.23
N LYS A 229 -21.56 6.07 24.10
CA LYS A 229 -21.37 7.16 25.08
C LYS A 229 -20.13 6.89 25.93
N GLY A 230 -19.25 7.89 26.01
CA GLY A 230 -18.00 7.81 26.79
C GLY A 230 -16.82 7.18 26.04
N GLN A 231 -16.99 6.69 24.81
CA GLN A 231 -15.90 6.22 23.96
C GLN A 231 -15.84 7.07 22.68
N PRO A 232 -14.84 7.96 22.53
CA PRO A 232 -14.73 8.79 21.34
C PRO A 232 -14.34 7.93 20.13
N ASP A 233 -14.91 8.25 18.98
CA ASP A 233 -14.44 7.72 17.69
C ASP A 233 -12.98 8.08 17.47
N ALA A 234 -12.22 7.17 16.87
CA ALA A 234 -10.82 7.39 16.52
C ALA A 234 -10.70 7.55 15.01
N TYR A 235 -10.00 8.57 14.54
CA TYR A 235 -9.78 8.77 13.12
C TYR A 235 -8.51 9.56 12.83
N MET A 236 -7.97 9.37 11.63
CA MET A 236 -6.72 9.99 11.17
C MET A 236 -6.77 10.15 9.65
N VAL A 237 -6.14 11.23 9.16
CA VAL A 237 -5.89 11.43 7.73
C VAL A 237 -4.45 11.13 7.40
N TYR A 238 -4.27 10.37 6.33
CA TYR A 238 -3.00 10.18 5.67
C TYR A 238 -3.08 10.79 4.27
N GLY A 239 -2.33 11.86 4.04
CA GLY A 239 -2.25 12.53 2.77
C GLY A 239 -0.96 12.18 2.03
N THR A 240 -1.05 12.16 0.71
CA THR A 240 0.08 11.96 -0.20
C THR A 240 0.05 13.06 -1.25
N VAL A 241 1.19 13.72 -1.45
CA VAL A 241 1.41 14.67 -2.54
C VAL A 241 2.32 14.01 -3.55
N THR A 242 1.80 13.79 -4.74
CA THR A 242 2.58 13.28 -5.88
C THR A 242 2.86 14.41 -6.86
N CYS A 243 4.01 14.34 -7.54
CA CYS A 243 4.36 15.30 -8.56
C CYS A 243 5.07 14.65 -9.74
N LYS A 244 4.82 15.19 -10.94
CA LYS A 244 5.62 14.93 -12.14
C LYS A 244 6.06 16.26 -12.70
N THR A 245 7.35 16.39 -12.95
CA THR A 245 7.93 17.65 -13.42
C THR A 245 8.78 17.40 -14.66
N GLU A 246 8.38 18.06 -15.73
CA GLU A 246 9.02 18.02 -17.02
C GLU A 246 9.63 19.41 -17.22
N LEU A 247 10.84 19.63 -16.69
CA LEU A 247 11.51 20.92 -16.69
C LEU A 247 12.92 20.80 -17.27
N GLU A 248 13.23 21.69 -18.21
CA GLU A 248 14.56 21.78 -18.82
C GLU A 248 15.62 22.24 -17.80
N GLY A 249 16.88 21.91 -18.08
CA GLY A 249 18.03 22.28 -17.24
C GLY A 249 18.49 21.18 -16.28
N VAL A 250 19.71 21.35 -15.78
CA VAL A 250 20.41 20.37 -14.91
C VAL A 250 19.79 20.36 -13.51
N THR A 251 19.52 21.54 -12.95
CA THR A 251 18.98 21.72 -11.60
C THR A 251 17.76 22.64 -11.63
N PRO A 252 16.62 22.22 -12.22
CA PRO A 252 15.40 22.98 -12.09
C PRO A 252 15.02 23.01 -10.60
N ASP A 253 14.63 24.19 -10.14
CA ASP A 253 14.33 24.45 -8.74
C ASP A 253 12.83 24.72 -8.61
N VAL A 254 12.12 23.77 -8.00
CA VAL A 254 10.68 23.84 -7.83
C VAL A 254 10.39 24.11 -6.36
N THR A 255 9.53 25.08 -6.10
CA THR A 255 9.04 25.40 -4.75
C THR A 255 7.53 25.19 -4.70
N VAL A 256 7.08 24.38 -3.76
CA VAL A 256 5.66 24.15 -3.47
C VAL A 256 5.37 24.61 -2.05
N ASN A 257 4.21 25.24 -1.85
CA ASN A 257 3.72 25.61 -0.53
C ASN A 257 2.46 24.80 -0.24
N LEU A 258 2.50 23.95 0.77
CA LEU A 258 1.31 23.28 1.29
C LEU A 258 0.70 24.17 2.37
N SER A 259 -0.43 24.78 2.04
CA SER A 259 -1.16 25.67 2.95
C SER A 259 -2.33 24.91 3.59
N LEU A 260 -2.43 24.99 4.91
CA LEU A 260 -3.57 24.45 5.65
C LEU A 260 -4.64 25.54 5.85
N PRO A 261 -5.92 25.16 6.00
CA PRO A 261 -6.96 26.13 6.35
C PRO A 261 -6.61 26.87 7.66
N ALA A 262 -6.93 28.15 7.76
CA ALA A 262 -6.65 28.94 8.97
C ALA A 262 -7.38 28.35 10.20
N PRO A 263 -6.84 28.51 11.42
CA PRO A 263 -7.58 28.23 12.65
C PRO A 263 -8.86 29.08 12.72
N PRO A 264 -9.97 28.57 13.28
CA PRO A 264 -10.15 27.26 13.87
C PRO A 264 -10.76 26.31 12.83
N VAL A 265 -10.25 26.18 11.61
CA VAL A 265 -10.71 25.17 10.65
C VAL A 265 -9.59 24.16 10.35
N GLY A 266 -8.37 24.63 10.10
CA GLY A 266 -7.22 23.73 10.00
C GLY A 266 -6.70 23.33 11.38
N LYS A 267 -6.08 22.15 11.41
CA LYS A 267 -5.14 21.73 12.44
C LYS A 267 -3.78 21.57 11.75
N PRO A 268 -2.66 21.84 12.43
CA PRO A 268 -1.34 21.62 11.85
C PRO A 268 -1.15 20.16 11.47
N LEU A 269 -0.27 19.89 10.52
CA LEU A 269 0.16 18.52 10.24
C LEU A 269 0.84 17.95 11.48
N GLU A 270 0.55 16.68 11.78
CA GLU A 270 1.21 15.97 12.88
C GLU A 270 2.59 15.49 12.46
N ASN A 271 2.69 14.92 11.26
CA ASN A 271 3.94 14.47 10.67
C ASN A 271 3.97 14.79 9.18
N ILE A 272 5.16 15.01 8.65
CA ILE A 272 5.42 15.13 7.22
C ILE A 272 6.72 14.40 6.88
N LEU A 273 6.65 13.50 5.90
CA LEU A 273 7.79 12.76 5.37
C LEU A 273 7.99 13.22 3.93
N VAL A 274 9.19 13.68 3.59
CA VAL A 274 9.46 14.25 2.26
C VAL A 274 10.41 13.38 1.45
N HIS A 275 10.30 13.49 0.13
CA HIS A 275 11.19 12.81 -0.80
C HIS A 275 12.64 13.31 -0.65
N PRO A 276 13.67 12.46 -0.84
CA PRO A 276 15.07 12.85 -0.77
C PRO A 276 15.50 13.99 -1.71
N CYS A 277 14.70 14.30 -2.74
CA CYS A 277 14.97 15.41 -3.64
C CYS A 277 14.67 16.80 -3.04
N VAL A 278 14.03 16.85 -1.87
CA VAL A 278 13.74 18.09 -1.13
C VAL A 278 14.99 18.56 -0.39
N GLN A 279 15.24 19.88 -0.44
CA GLN A 279 16.42 20.50 0.16
C GLN A 279 16.41 20.34 1.69
N SER A 280 17.57 19.96 2.24
CA SER A 280 17.74 19.57 3.65
C SER A 280 17.44 20.70 4.65
N THR A 281 17.55 21.96 4.24
CA THR A 281 17.21 23.11 5.09
C THR A 281 15.72 23.18 5.38
N ASP A 282 14.89 22.80 4.42
CA ASP A 282 13.43 22.78 4.60
C ASP A 282 13.02 21.58 5.47
N THR A 283 13.73 20.45 5.37
CA THR A 283 13.43 19.25 6.20
C THR A 283 13.72 19.44 7.68
N GLN A 284 14.75 20.19 8.04
CA GLN A 284 15.02 20.53 9.45
C GLN A 284 13.95 21.45 10.06
N ILE A 285 13.38 22.36 9.27
CA ILE A 285 12.28 23.23 9.72
C ILE A 285 11.02 22.40 9.96
N LEU A 286 10.73 21.42 9.09
CA LEU A 286 9.60 20.51 9.26
C LEU A 286 9.76 19.61 10.50
N ASN A 287 10.96 19.05 10.72
CA ASN A 287 11.23 18.17 11.86
C ASN A 287 11.20 18.90 13.20
N ASN A 288 11.74 20.12 13.29
CA ASN A 288 11.70 20.92 14.52
C ASN A 288 10.27 21.32 14.91
N CYS A 289 9.35 21.40 13.95
CA CYS A 289 7.94 21.64 14.21
C CYS A 289 7.19 20.40 14.73
N ALA A 290 7.69 19.20 14.45
CA ALA A 290 7.08 17.93 14.87
C ALA A 290 7.57 17.44 16.26
N THR A 291 8.77 17.83 16.71
CA THR A 291 9.39 17.31 17.94
C THR A 291 9.14 18.15 19.21
N SER A 292 8.43 19.28 19.13
CA SER A 292 8.09 20.09 20.31
C SER A 292 6.85 19.55 21.03
N SER A 293 7.00 18.41 21.71
CA SER A 293 6.00 17.86 22.63
C SER A 293 5.79 18.70 23.91
N HIS A 294 6.59 19.75 24.10
CA HIS A 294 6.40 20.78 25.12
C HIS A 294 6.44 22.16 24.46
N HIS A 295 5.34 22.91 24.58
CA HIS A 295 5.11 24.27 24.07
C HIS A 295 4.77 24.43 22.57
N GLN A 296 3.48 24.24 22.25
CA GLN A 296 2.61 25.23 21.59
C GLN A 296 3.06 26.01 20.33
N THR A 297 4.03 25.55 19.55
CA THR A 297 4.30 26.14 18.22
C THR A 297 4.42 25.08 17.13
N ALA A 298 3.38 24.25 16.98
CA ALA A 298 3.13 23.62 15.70
C ALA A 298 2.82 24.74 14.69
N THR A 299 3.83 25.17 13.93
CA THR A 299 3.66 26.28 12.99
C THR A 299 2.60 25.91 11.96
N MET A 300 1.49 26.65 11.98
CA MET A 300 0.46 26.71 10.94
C MET A 300 0.97 27.34 9.64
N GLY A 301 2.28 27.34 9.42
CA GLY A 301 2.93 27.99 8.30
C GLY A 301 2.72 27.19 7.02
N PRO A 302 2.81 27.84 5.84
CA PRO A 302 2.91 27.11 4.59
C PRO A 302 4.12 26.17 4.68
N TYR A 303 3.89 24.88 4.52
CA TYR A 303 5.00 23.92 4.44
C TYR A 303 5.64 24.10 3.07
N LYS A 304 6.74 24.85 3.05
CA LYS A 304 7.51 25.16 1.86
C LYS A 304 8.44 24.00 1.56
N LEU A 305 8.29 23.41 0.38
CA LEU A 305 9.10 22.31 -0.12
C LEU A 305 9.84 22.78 -1.36
N ARG A 306 11.16 23.00 -1.23
CA ARG A 306 12.04 23.29 -2.36
C ARG A 306 12.79 22.03 -2.81
N PHE A 307 12.76 21.71 -4.09
CA PHE A 307 13.34 20.47 -4.60
C PHE A 307 13.80 20.53 -6.05
N THR A 308 14.74 19.64 -6.39
CA THR A 308 15.10 19.34 -7.78
C THR A 308 14.53 17.98 -8.15
N PRO A 309 13.40 17.92 -8.85
CA PRO A 309 12.67 16.68 -9.03
C PRO A 309 13.30 15.73 -10.07
N PRO A 310 13.08 14.40 -9.92
CA PRO A 310 13.27 13.42 -10.98
C PRO A 310 12.35 13.68 -12.18
N LEU A 311 12.63 13.03 -13.32
CA LEU A 311 11.85 13.18 -14.55
C LEU A 311 10.55 12.35 -14.59
N HIS A 312 10.42 11.38 -13.69
CA HIS A 312 9.23 10.54 -13.58
C HIS A 312 8.32 11.03 -12.45
N MET A 313 7.15 10.41 -12.32
CA MET A 313 6.20 10.74 -11.27
C MET A 313 6.71 10.21 -9.93
N ILE A 314 6.82 11.09 -8.93
CA ILE A 314 7.26 10.73 -7.58
C ILE A 314 6.21 11.08 -6.55
N THR A 315 6.29 10.42 -5.41
CA THR A 315 5.67 10.92 -4.18
C THR A 315 6.59 11.96 -3.56
N LEU A 316 6.19 13.23 -3.61
CA LEU A 316 6.95 14.34 -3.06
C LEU A 316 6.92 14.33 -1.53
N CYS A 317 5.75 14.07 -0.92
CA CYS A 317 5.64 13.92 0.52
C CYS A 317 4.40 13.14 0.94
N HIS A 318 4.50 12.55 2.13
CA HIS A 318 3.37 12.05 2.90
C HIS A 318 3.15 12.92 4.11
N TYR A 319 1.91 13.10 4.53
CA TYR A 319 1.58 13.82 5.76
C TYR A 319 0.48 13.12 6.55
N THR A 320 0.49 13.31 7.86
CA THR A 320 -0.64 12.95 8.73
C THR A 320 -1.29 14.19 9.29
N SER A 321 -2.62 14.16 9.39
CA SER A 321 -3.40 15.26 9.92
C SER A 321 -4.64 14.75 10.64
N GLN A 322 -5.22 15.63 11.47
CA GLN A 322 -6.44 15.39 12.21
C GLN A 322 -7.62 15.99 11.47
N VAL A 323 -8.68 15.18 11.33
CA VAL A 323 -9.98 15.67 10.86
C VAL A 323 -10.79 16.23 12.03
N ARG A 324 -11.79 17.05 11.74
CA ARG A 324 -12.75 17.51 12.75
C ARG A 324 -14.04 16.71 12.71
N GLU A 325 -14.48 16.38 11.50
CA GLU A 325 -15.72 15.68 11.22
C GLU A 325 -15.48 14.65 10.11
N LEU A 326 -15.84 13.40 10.37
CA LEU A 326 -15.77 12.34 9.37
C LEU A 326 -16.71 12.65 8.19
N PRO A 327 -16.26 12.41 6.95
CA PRO A 327 -17.10 12.61 5.77
C PRO A 327 -18.30 11.65 5.77
N ILE A 328 -18.15 10.44 6.33
CA ILE A 328 -19.24 9.49 6.47
C ILE A 328 -19.29 9.03 7.93
N ARG A 329 -20.47 9.14 8.53
CA ARG A 329 -20.78 8.50 9.80
C ARG A 329 -21.61 7.25 9.57
N GLY A 330 -21.20 6.14 10.17
CA GLY A 330 -21.89 4.86 10.06
C GLY A 330 -22.51 4.49 11.40
N TYR A 331 -23.74 4.00 11.36
CA TYR A 331 -24.39 3.29 12.45
C TYR A 331 -24.62 1.85 12.02
N TYR A 332 -24.24 0.90 12.87
CA TYR A 332 -24.44 -0.51 12.65
C TYR A 332 -25.09 -1.14 13.88
N GLN A 333 -26.16 -1.89 13.64
CA GLN A 333 -26.77 -2.73 14.67
C GLN A 333 -27.12 -4.09 14.09
N MET A 334 -26.71 -5.14 14.81
CA MET A 334 -27.09 -6.52 14.54
C MET A 334 -27.91 -7.06 15.69
N ARG A 335 -29.06 -7.67 15.39
CA ARG A 335 -29.90 -8.37 16.37
C ARG A 335 -30.19 -9.79 15.89
N GLY A 336 -29.90 -10.77 16.73
CA GLY A 336 -30.29 -12.16 16.51
C GLY A 336 -31.69 -12.42 17.08
N GLU A 337 -32.57 -13.00 16.27
CA GLU A 337 -33.89 -13.50 16.67
C GLU A 337 -34.01 -14.97 16.21
N GLY A 338 -33.63 -15.91 17.08
CA GLY A 338 -33.60 -17.34 16.77
C GLY A 338 -32.67 -17.65 15.58
N ASN A 339 -33.24 -18.16 14.48
CA ASN A 339 -32.51 -18.48 13.25
C ASN A 339 -32.44 -17.30 12.25
N LYS A 340 -32.81 -16.08 12.66
CA LYS A 340 -32.77 -14.89 11.81
C LYS A 340 -31.84 -13.85 12.43
N VAL A 341 -31.11 -13.15 11.56
CA VAL A 341 -30.32 -11.98 11.95
C VAL A 341 -30.91 -10.77 11.24
N LYS A 342 -31.29 -9.75 12.00
CA LYS A 342 -31.68 -8.44 11.48
C LYS A 342 -30.49 -7.51 11.57
N LEU A 343 -30.20 -6.85 10.45
CA LEU A 343 -29.14 -5.86 10.33
C LEU A 343 -29.75 -4.51 10.02
N LEU A 344 -29.33 -3.50 10.76
CA LEU A 344 -29.59 -2.11 10.46
C LEU A 344 -28.25 -1.43 10.21
N VAL A 345 -28.09 -0.90 9.01
CA VAL A 345 -26.96 -0.03 8.66
C VAL A 345 -27.52 1.32 8.26
N GLN A 346 -27.02 2.39 8.87
CA GLN A 346 -27.31 3.75 8.45
C GLN A 346 -26.00 4.46 8.14
N LEU A 347 -25.89 5.02 6.94
CA LEU A 347 -24.74 5.83 6.54
C LEU A 347 -25.21 7.27 6.37
N LYS A 348 -24.62 8.19 7.14
CA LYS A 348 -24.90 9.62 7.07
C LYS A 348 -23.70 10.35 6.50
N LEU A 349 -23.91 11.02 5.39
CA LEU A 349 -22.93 11.92 4.79
C LEU A 349 -22.79 13.19 5.64
N GLY A 350 -21.56 13.61 5.90
CA GLY A 350 -21.26 14.86 6.59
C GLY A 350 -21.72 16.06 5.77
N ALA A 351 -22.30 17.07 6.44
CA ALA A 351 -22.90 18.24 5.76
C ALA A 351 -21.92 19.04 4.88
N LYS A 352 -20.61 18.94 5.16
CA LYS A 352 -19.55 19.62 4.40
C LYS A 352 -19.13 18.86 3.14
N VAL A 353 -19.55 17.61 2.98
CA VAL A 353 -19.23 16.81 1.79
C VAL A 353 -20.21 17.19 0.69
N LYS A 354 -19.76 18.09 -0.19
CA LYS A 354 -20.53 18.55 -1.35
C LYS A 354 -20.35 17.68 -2.59
N ASN A 355 -19.36 16.79 -2.56
CA ASN A 355 -19.02 15.91 -3.68
C ASN A 355 -19.95 14.70 -3.74
N HIS A 356 -20.17 14.22 -4.95
CA HIS A 356 -20.78 12.91 -5.17
C HIS A 356 -19.71 11.83 -5.03
N PHE A 357 -20.01 10.74 -4.34
CA PHE A 357 -19.15 9.56 -4.37
C PHE A 357 -19.30 8.88 -5.72
N GLU A 358 -18.17 8.55 -6.35
CA GLU A 358 -18.17 7.71 -7.54
C GLU A 358 -18.64 6.29 -7.18
N PHE A 359 -18.22 5.78 -6.03
CA PHE A 359 -18.73 4.56 -5.43
C PHE A 359 -18.57 4.52 -3.91
N CYS A 360 -19.37 3.69 -3.26
CA CYS A 360 -19.27 3.37 -1.83
C CYS A 360 -19.43 1.86 -1.66
N GLU A 361 -18.42 1.21 -1.09
CA GLU A 361 -18.46 -0.23 -0.77
C GLU A 361 -18.61 -0.43 0.74
N LEU A 362 -19.61 -1.21 1.13
CA LEU A 362 -19.85 -1.61 2.51
C LEU A 362 -19.60 -3.12 2.66
N GLN A 363 -18.67 -3.47 3.55
CA GLN A 363 -18.34 -4.87 3.86
C GLN A 363 -18.84 -5.23 5.25
N ILE A 364 -19.76 -6.20 5.31
CA ILE A 364 -20.34 -6.73 6.54
C ILE A 364 -19.88 -8.19 6.68
N PRO A 365 -19.10 -8.53 7.72
CA PRO A 365 -18.69 -9.90 7.96
C PRO A 365 -19.89 -10.72 8.45
N PHE A 366 -20.08 -11.90 7.86
CA PHE A 366 -21.04 -12.91 8.33
C PHE A 366 -20.32 -14.21 8.62
N TYR A 367 -20.68 -14.87 9.72
CA TYR A 367 -20.32 -16.26 9.93
C TYR A 367 -21.21 -17.14 9.04
N ASN A 368 -20.62 -17.71 7.98
CA ASN A 368 -21.32 -18.62 7.08
C ASN A 368 -21.85 -19.85 7.85
N ARG A 369 -23.12 -19.82 8.23
CA ARG A 369 -23.92 -21.01 8.49
C ARG A 369 -25.01 -21.05 7.41
N SER A 370 -24.68 -21.67 6.27
CA SER A 370 -25.57 -21.88 5.09
C SER A 370 -26.10 -20.63 4.36
N GLU A 371 -26.80 -20.85 3.24
CA GLU A 371 -27.35 -19.82 2.34
C GLU A 371 -28.27 -18.85 3.07
N VAL A 372 -28.03 -17.55 2.89
CA VAL A 372 -28.85 -16.48 3.48
C VAL A 372 -29.92 -16.05 2.46
N PRO A 373 -31.22 -16.31 2.70
CA PRO A 373 -32.28 -15.71 1.90
C PRO A 373 -32.35 -14.21 2.20
N HIS A 374 -31.93 -13.39 1.22
CA HIS A 374 -31.89 -11.94 1.35
C HIS A 374 -33.26 -11.29 1.06
N GLN A 375 -33.74 -10.44 1.96
CA GLN A 375 -34.86 -9.54 1.71
C GLN A 375 -34.41 -8.11 2.01
N VAL A 376 -34.08 -7.35 0.96
CA VAL A 376 -33.68 -5.93 1.07
C VAL A 376 -34.94 -5.08 1.07
N ALA A 377 -35.29 -4.51 2.22
CA ALA A 377 -36.23 -3.38 2.27
C ALA A 377 -35.43 -2.11 1.97
N GLY A 378 -35.46 -1.64 0.72
CA GLY A 378 -34.78 -0.41 0.31
C GLY A 378 -35.38 0.80 1.02
N GLY A 379 -34.58 1.47 1.86
CA GLY A 379 -34.93 2.79 2.39
C GLY A 379 -34.70 3.86 1.34
N ALA A 380 -35.72 4.68 1.07
CA ALA A 380 -35.58 5.86 0.25
C ALA A 380 -34.60 6.84 0.91
N ALA A 381 -33.71 7.44 0.10
CA ALA A 381 -32.95 8.61 0.53
C ALA A 381 -33.93 9.79 0.64
N GLU A 382 -34.55 9.94 1.82
CA GLU A 382 -35.43 11.06 2.10
C GLU A 382 -34.54 12.31 2.31
N ARG A 383 -34.52 13.19 1.30
CA ARG A 383 -34.08 14.56 1.49
C ARG A 383 -35.20 15.25 2.25
N ASP A 384 -34.87 15.75 3.43
CA ASP A 384 -35.78 16.58 4.20
C ASP A 384 -36.16 17.81 3.34
N GLY A 385 -37.44 17.88 2.95
CA GLY A 385 -38.02 18.91 2.09
C GLY A 385 -38.56 18.38 0.76
N ASP A 386 -39.77 17.83 0.74
CA ASP A 386 -40.96 18.51 0.20
C ASP A 386 -42.22 17.61 0.29
N VAL A 387 -43.36 18.20 0.59
CA VAL A 387 -44.62 17.53 0.94
C VAL A 387 -45.55 17.46 -0.29
N ARG A 388 -45.87 16.27 -0.82
CA ARG A 388 -47.26 15.83 -1.20
C ARG A 388 -47.36 14.62 -2.15
N ARG A 389 -48.34 13.78 -1.78
CA ARG A 389 -49.38 13.05 -2.56
C ARG A 389 -49.17 11.59 -2.96
N GLN A 390 -50.26 10.88 -2.68
CA GLN A 390 -50.60 9.46 -2.78
C GLN A 390 -50.93 9.05 -4.23
N HIS A 391 -50.67 7.79 -4.58
CA HIS A 391 -51.69 6.75 -4.82
C HIS A 391 -51.00 5.46 -5.30
N GLY A 392 -51.62 4.32 -4.99
CA GLY A 392 -51.03 2.98 -5.10
C GLY A 392 -51.43 2.19 -6.33
N HIS A 393 -50.76 1.05 -6.52
CA HIS A 393 -51.31 -0.24 -6.97
C HIS A 393 -50.17 -1.27 -7.08
N ALA A 394 -50.38 -2.45 -6.51
CA ALA A 394 -49.73 -3.72 -6.87
C ALA A 394 -50.78 -4.56 -7.65
N PRO A 395 -50.53 -5.80 -8.15
CA PRO A 395 -49.35 -6.68 -8.01
C PRO A 395 -48.98 -7.50 -9.29
N ALA A 396 -47.96 -8.39 -9.22
CA ALA A 396 -48.00 -9.78 -9.75
C ALA A 396 -46.62 -10.51 -9.69
N GLN A 397 -46.63 -11.76 -9.22
CA GLN A 397 -45.58 -12.79 -9.41
C GLN A 397 -45.90 -13.65 -10.67
N PRO A 398 -44.93 -14.44 -11.20
CA PRO A 398 -45.03 -15.90 -11.01
C PRO A 398 -43.68 -16.64 -10.84
N ALA A 399 -43.77 -17.98 -10.82
CA ALA A 399 -42.94 -18.97 -10.14
C ALA A 399 -41.81 -19.67 -10.94
N ALA A 400 -41.00 -20.44 -10.17
CA ALA A 400 -40.38 -21.76 -10.44
C ALA A 400 -38.98 -21.90 -11.09
N GLY A 401 -38.09 -22.63 -10.38
CA GLY A 401 -37.30 -23.75 -10.94
C GLY A 401 -35.75 -23.72 -10.89
N GLY A 402 -35.15 -24.58 -10.04
CA GLY A 402 -33.91 -25.34 -10.37
C GLY A 402 -32.55 -24.87 -9.81
N PRO A 403 -31.66 -25.77 -9.33
CA PRO A 403 -30.54 -25.44 -8.43
C PRO A 403 -29.21 -25.17 -9.16
N LEU A 404 -28.42 -24.18 -8.71
CA LEU A 404 -27.08 -23.92 -9.24
C LEU A 404 -26.09 -23.44 -8.16
N LEU A 405 -25.17 -24.34 -7.84
CA LEU A 405 -23.73 -24.15 -7.51
C LEU A 405 -23.27 -22.87 -6.79
N HIS A 406 -22.73 -23.11 -5.59
CA HIS A 406 -21.98 -22.21 -4.72
C HIS A 406 -21.11 -21.15 -5.43
N ARG A 407 -21.37 -19.88 -5.11
CA ARG A 407 -20.45 -18.77 -5.35
C ARG A 407 -20.65 -17.70 -4.27
N THR A 408 -19.56 -17.25 -3.65
CA THR A 408 -19.50 -16.08 -2.77
C THR A 408 -20.12 -14.87 -3.47
N GLN A 409 -21.21 -14.30 -2.94
CA GLN A 409 -21.88 -13.15 -3.53
C GLN A 409 -21.24 -11.84 -3.05
N LEU A 410 -20.66 -11.08 -3.98
CA LEU A 410 -20.35 -9.65 -3.85
C LEU A 410 -21.63 -8.85 -4.13
N LEU A 411 -22.08 -8.06 -3.15
CA LEU A 411 -23.16 -7.10 -3.35
C LEU A 411 -22.62 -5.84 -4.05
N ARG A 412 -22.86 -5.72 -5.37
CA ARG A 412 -22.72 -4.46 -6.12
C ARG A 412 -24.09 -3.80 -6.24
N SER A 413 -24.36 -2.75 -5.46
CA SER A 413 -25.47 -1.85 -5.76
C SER A 413 -24.99 -0.77 -6.73
N GLY A 414 -25.29 -0.90 -8.01
CA GLY A 414 -25.06 0.15 -9.00
C GLY A 414 -26.20 1.17 -8.95
N ILE A 415 -25.87 2.44 -8.66
CA ILE A 415 -26.78 3.56 -8.88
C ILE A 415 -26.48 4.11 -10.27
N HIS A 416 -27.43 3.98 -11.21
CA HIS A 416 -27.37 4.64 -12.53
C HIS A 416 -28.41 5.76 -12.56
N SER A 417 -27.96 7.01 -12.58
CA SER A 417 -28.85 8.14 -12.90
C SER A 417 -28.92 8.32 -14.41
N ARG A 418 -30.10 8.12 -15.00
CA ARG A 418 -30.41 8.51 -16.39
C ARG A 418 -30.44 10.03 -16.48
N GLY A 419 -29.43 10.63 -17.11
CA GLY A 419 -29.42 12.03 -17.52
C GLY A 419 -29.79 12.15 -19.00
N SER A 420 -30.97 12.69 -19.28
CA SER A 420 -31.37 13.19 -20.61
C SER A 420 -30.71 14.55 -20.86
N SER A 421 -29.97 14.71 -21.95
CA SER A 421 -29.45 16.02 -22.38
C SER A 421 -29.71 16.24 -23.86
N LYS A 422 -30.59 17.20 -24.15
CA LYS A 422 -30.73 17.84 -25.47
C LYS A 422 -29.49 18.68 -25.78
N SER A 423 -29.25 18.85 -27.07
CA SER A 423 -28.11 19.53 -27.68
C SER A 423 -28.10 21.05 -27.45
N GLY A 424 -26.89 21.60 -27.30
CA GLY A 424 -26.63 23.04 -27.33
C GLY A 424 -25.12 23.32 -27.38
N LYS A 425 -24.62 23.69 -28.56
CA LYS A 425 -23.20 24.04 -28.83
C LYS A 425 -22.80 25.35 -28.12
N ARG A 426 -21.61 25.38 -27.48
CA ARG A 426 -20.55 26.42 -27.60
C ARG A 426 -19.40 26.21 -26.59
N GLY A 427 -18.15 26.26 -27.10
CA GLY A 427 -16.92 26.69 -26.40
C GLY A 427 -16.30 25.76 -25.34
N ALA A 428 -15.36 24.89 -25.75
CA ALA A 428 -14.60 24.03 -24.84
C ALA A 428 -13.31 24.70 -24.34
N ALA A 429 -13.20 24.88 -23.02
CA ALA A 429 -11.94 24.95 -22.29
C ALA A 429 -11.61 23.53 -21.75
N PRO A 430 -10.34 23.12 -21.60
CA PRO A 430 -10.02 21.77 -21.18
C PRO A 430 -10.40 21.58 -19.70
N SER A 431 -11.44 20.80 -19.44
CA SER A 431 -11.86 20.38 -18.12
C SER A 431 -10.86 19.35 -17.57
N CYS A 432 -10.19 19.68 -16.48
CA CYS A 432 -9.49 18.73 -15.64
C CYS A 432 -10.49 17.69 -15.12
N PHE A 433 -10.38 16.43 -15.59
CA PHE A 433 -11.09 15.31 -14.99
C PHE A 433 -10.46 15.01 -13.63
N SER A 434 -11.07 15.51 -12.56
CA SER A 434 -10.84 15.03 -11.20
C SER A 434 -11.66 13.75 -11.03
N THR A 435 -11.02 12.59 -11.04
CA THR A 435 -11.63 11.35 -10.57
C THR A 435 -11.87 11.47 -9.06
N ALA A 436 -13.06 11.10 -8.60
CA ALA A 436 -13.42 11.21 -7.18
C ALA A 436 -12.89 9.97 -6.42
N PRO A 437 -12.47 10.10 -5.16
CA PRO A 437 -11.78 9.02 -4.48
C PRO A 437 -12.74 7.85 -4.11
N PRO A 438 -12.23 6.61 -4.13
CA PRO A 438 -12.95 5.42 -3.66
C PRO A 438 -13.22 5.46 -2.16
N CYS A 439 -14.42 5.07 -1.70
CA CYS A 439 -14.70 4.88 -0.27
C CYS A 439 -15.03 3.42 0.06
N ARG A 440 -14.31 2.84 1.03
CA ARG A 440 -14.51 1.48 1.54
C ARG A 440 -14.75 1.54 3.04
N ILE A 441 -15.86 0.95 3.48
CA ILE A 441 -16.25 0.87 4.89
C ILE A 441 -16.29 -0.61 5.28
N GLN A 442 -15.55 -0.96 6.33
CA GLN A 442 -15.55 -2.30 6.90
C GLN A 442 -16.17 -2.25 8.29
N ILE A 443 -17.20 -3.07 8.52
CA ILE A 443 -17.79 -3.24 9.85
C ILE A 443 -17.03 -4.39 10.52
N LEU A 444 -16.50 -4.15 11.71
CA LEU A 444 -15.93 -5.18 12.56
C LEU A 444 -17.03 -5.64 13.53
N ALA A 445 -17.29 -6.95 13.57
CA ALA A 445 -18.30 -7.56 14.43
C ALA A 445 -17.71 -8.06 15.75
#